data_AF-A0A968MZE8-F1
#
_entry.id   AF-A0A968MZE8-F1
#
_cell.length_a   1.000
_cell.length_b   1.000
_cell.length_c   1.000
_cell.angle_alpha   90.00
_cell.angle_beta   90.00
_cell.angle_gamma   90.00
#
_symmetry.space_group_name_H-M   'P 1'
#
loop_
_entity.id
_entity.type
_entity.pdbx_description
1 polymer ?
#
loop_
_entity_poly.entity_id
_entity_poly.type
_entity_poly.pdbx_seq_one_letter_code
_entity_poly.pdbx_strand_id
1 'polypeptide(L)'
;MNKSLPAAAELIEHLLTHAKGDSVSYKNYIEGVLKERSNNKMNKDFILHVALANYGKYGNNSPFTDILQENEMRKLNPDDLMGLIKDLGSYKHSIFYYGNSGMDEAETIITKYHILPATPKDLPKGTEYPESNFASKQVFFVDYDMVQVNFSGCG
;
A
#
# COMPACT_ATOMS: atom_id res chain seq x y z
N MET A 1 15.22 -23.62 19.57
CA MET A 1 14.87 -22.56 18.59
C MET A 1 14.28 -21.40 19.39
N ASN A 2 15.05 -20.33 19.68
CA ASN A 2 14.59 -19.01 20.17
C ASN A 2 15.72 -18.24 20.88
N LYS A 3 16.66 -17.72 20.10
CA LYS A 3 17.66 -16.73 20.55
C LYS A 3 17.88 -15.64 19.47
N SER A 4 16.85 -15.28 18.70
CA SER A 4 17.04 -14.37 17.56
C SER A 4 16.27 -13.05 17.66
N LEU A 5 15.56 -12.73 18.74
CA LEU A 5 14.86 -11.44 18.84
C LEU A 5 15.83 -10.24 18.68
N PRO A 6 17.00 -10.21 19.35
CA PRO A 6 17.98 -9.15 19.10
C PRO A 6 18.46 -9.07 17.65
N ALA A 7 18.78 -10.21 17.04
CA ALA A 7 19.24 -10.25 15.65
C ALA A 7 18.14 -9.87 14.65
N ALA A 8 16.88 -10.21 14.94
CA ALA A 8 15.73 -9.84 14.13
C ALA A 8 15.44 -8.34 14.24
N ALA A 9 15.49 -7.77 15.45
CA ALA A 9 15.33 -6.34 15.67
C ALA A 9 16.43 -5.57 14.92
N GLU A 10 17.70 -5.96 15.08
CA GLU A 10 18.82 -5.36 14.36
C GLU A 10 18.66 -5.44 12.84
N LEU A 11 18.22 -6.59 12.31
CA LEU A 11 18.01 -6.77 10.88
C LEU A 11 16.92 -5.84 10.34
N ILE A 12 15.78 -5.73 11.04
CA ILE A 12 14.68 -4.85 10.62
C ILE A 12 15.14 -3.39 10.62
N GLU A 13 15.81 -2.95 11.68
CA GLU A 13 16.35 -1.59 11.76
C GLU A 13 17.35 -1.30 10.65
N HIS A 14 18.26 -2.23 10.39
CA HIS A 14 19.22 -2.09 9.31
C HIS A 14 18.51 -1.99 7.95
N LEU A 15 17.50 -2.81 7.69
CA LEU A 15 16.73 -2.77 6.45
C LEU A 15 16.01 -1.43 6.26
N LEU A 16 15.38 -0.89 7.31
CA LEU A 16 14.64 0.38 7.22
C LEU A 16 15.58 1.58 7.06
N THR A 17 16.70 1.60 7.78
CA THR A 17 17.60 2.76 7.83
C THR A 17 18.66 2.77 6.72
N HIS A 18 19.03 1.61 6.18
CA HIS A 18 20.07 1.46 5.16
C HIS A 18 19.54 1.12 3.77
N ALA A 19 18.21 1.13 3.56
CA ALA A 19 17.63 0.97 2.23
C ALA A 19 18.20 2.01 1.24
N LYS A 20 18.51 1.56 0.03
CA LYS A 20 19.08 2.37 -1.05
C LYS A 20 18.27 2.20 -2.33
N GLY A 21 18.09 3.31 -3.05
CA GLY A 21 17.38 3.29 -4.31
C GLY A 21 18.20 2.50 -5.33
N ASP A 22 17.55 1.63 -6.07
CA ASP A 22 18.15 0.93 -7.19
C ASP A 22 17.35 1.27 -8.45
N SER A 23 17.93 2.10 -9.32
CA SER A 23 17.24 2.62 -10.50
C SER A 23 16.85 1.54 -11.50
N VAL A 24 17.62 0.45 -11.58
CA VAL A 24 17.32 -0.68 -12.47
C VAL A 24 16.09 -1.44 -11.97
N SER A 25 16.07 -1.75 -10.68
CA SER A 25 14.96 -2.44 -10.00
C SER A 25 13.71 -1.57 -10.00
N TYR A 26 13.84 -0.27 -9.78
CA TYR A 26 12.72 0.67 -9.85
C TYR A 26 12.12 0.75 -11.26
N LYS A 27 12.97 0.82 -12.30
CA LYS A 27 12.50 0.75 -13.69
C LYS A 27 11.74 -0.54 -13.96
N ASN A 28 12.29 -1.69 -13.58
CA ASN A 28 11.64 -2.99 -13.77
C ASN A 28 10.30 -3.08 -13.00
N TYR A 29 10.24 -2.50 -11.81
CA TYR A 29 9.01 -2.39 -11.02
C TYR A 29 7.95 -1.58 -11.77
N ILE A 30 8.30 -0.40 -12.32
CA ILE A 30 7.37 0.42 -13.12
C ILE A 30 6.83 -0.40 -14.30
N GLU A 31 7.70 -1.08 -15.06
CA GLU A 31 7.25 -1.90 -16.19
C GLU A 31 6.31 -3.03 -15.75
N GLY A 32 6.58 -3.65 -14.59
CA GLY A 32 5.69 -4.63 -13.98
C GLY A 32 4.30 -4.07 -13.67
N VAL A 33 4.24 -2.91 -13.00
CA VAL A 33 2.99 -2.22 -12.66
C VAL A 33 2.21 -1.82 -13.91
N LEU A 34 2.87 -1.27 -14.93
CA LEU A 34 2.22 -0.86 -16.17
C LEU A 34 1.67 -2.06 -16.95
N LYS A 35 2.41 -3.17 -16.99
CA LYS A 35 1.95 -4.41 -17.58
C LYS A 35 0.74 -4.97 -16.84
N GLU A 36 0.76 -4.99 -15.51
CA GLU A 36 -0.38 -5.41 -14.70
C GLU A 36 -1.61 -4.55 -14.99
N ARG A 37 -1.45 -3.21 -15.01
CA ARG A 37 -2.53 -2.28 -15.36
C ARG A 37 -3.09 -2.53 -16.76
N SER A 38 -2.23 -2.83 -17.75
CA SER A 38 -2.66 -3.18 -19.10
C SER A 38 -3.45 -4.49 -19.13
N ASN A 39 -2.97 -5.52 -18.43
CA ASN A 39 -3.67 -6.81 -18.34
C ASN A 39 -5.02 -6.67 -17.64
N ASN A 40 -5.09 -5.87 -16.58
CA ASN A 40 -6.32 -5.60 -15.84
C ASN A 40 -7.39 -4.92 -16.71
N LYS A 41 -6.98 -4.05 -17.64
CA LYS A 41 -7.89 -3.44 -18.64
C LYS A 41 -8.41 -4.44 -19.68
N MET A 42 -7.77 -5.60 -19.82
CA MET A 42 -8.22 -6.67 -20.73
C MET A 42 -8.93 -7.82 -19.99
N ASN A 43 -8.93 -7.79 -18.65
CA ASN A 43 -9.50 -8.84 -17.83
C ASN A 43 -10.94 -8.46 -17.44
N LYS A 44 -11.90 -9.12 -18.05
CA LYS A 44 -13.33 -8.90 -17.78
C LYS A 44 -13.74 -9.04 -16.32
N ASP A 45 -13.18 -10.02 -15.60
CA ASP A 45 -13.56 -10.29 -14.21
C ASP A 45 -13.00 -9.20 -13.30
N PHE A 46 -11.80 -8.69 -13.62
CA PHE A 46 -11.23 -7.53 -12.96
C PHE A 46 -12.08 -6.27 -13.21
N ILE A 47 -12.47 -6.01 -14.46
CA ILE A 47 -13.32 -4.87 -14.80
C ILE A 47 -14.65 -4.93 -14.05
N LEU A 48 -15.32 -6.08 -14.07
CA LEU A 48 -16.64 -6.24 -13.47
C LEU A 48 -16.61 -6.18 -11.94
N HIS A 49 -15.72 -6.94 -11.30
CA HIS A 49 -15.75 -7.13 -9.85
C HIS A 49 -14.90 -6.13 -9.08
N VAL A 50 -13.88 -5.54 -9.72
CA VAL A 50 -12.99 -4.57 -9.08
C VAL A 50 -13.29 -3.16 -9.56
N ALA A 51 -13.14 -2.88 -10.86
CA ALA A 51 -13.26 -1.52 -11.37
C ALA A 51 -14.69 -0.98 -11.24
N LEU A 52 -15.69 -1.74 -11.69
CA LEU A 52 -17.09 -1.32 -11.68
C LEU A 52 -17.66 -1.28 -10.24
N ALA A 53 -17.24 -2.19 -9.37
CA ALA A 53 -17.64 -2.17 -7.97
C ALA A 53 -17.10 -0.92 -7.24
N ASN A 54 -15.82 -0.55 -7.47
CA ASN A 54 -15.26 0.69 -6.92
C ASN A 54 -15.96 1.92 -7.50
N TYR A 55 -16.25 1.90 -8.81
CA TYR A 55 -16.99 2.97 -9.46
C TYR A 55 -18.39 3.15 -8.90
N GLY A 56 -19.14 2.07 -8.70
CA GLY A 56 -20.43 2.13 -8.01
C GLY A 56 -20.23 2.75 -6.63
N LYS A 57 -19.34 2.17 -5.83
CA LYS A 57 -19.15 2.56 -4.44
C LYS A 57 -18.74 4.03 -4.25
N TYR A 58 -17.82 4.56 -5.06
CA TYR A 58 -17.18 5.86 -4.83
C TYR A 58 -17.37 6.87 -5.98
N GLY A 59 -17.90 6.44 -7.12
CA GLY A 59 -17.96 7.24 -8.34
C GLY A 59 -16.58 7.44 -8.99
N ASN A 60 -16.39 8.59 -9.65
CA ASN A 60 -15.15 8.90 -10.40
C ASN A 60 -13.93 9.09 -9.48
N ASN A 61 -14.15 9.56 -8.25
CA ASN A 61 -13.09 9.87 -7.28
C ASN A 61 -13.03 8.76 -6.25
N SER A 62 -12.09 7.84 -6.40
CA SER A 62 -12.03 6.62 -5.59
C SER A 62 -10.58 6.27 -5.24
N PRO A 63 -10.36 5.44 -4.19
CA PRO A 63 -9.04 4.87 -3.93
C PRO A 63 -8.49 4.06 -5.13
N PHE A 64 -9.38 3.54 -5.98
CA PHE A 64 -9.02 2.79 -7.17
C PHE A 64 -8.49 3.68 -8.30
N THR A 65 -8.95 4.93 -8.38
CA THR A 65 -8.54 5.89 -9.42
C THR A 65 -7.48 6.87 -8.94
N ASP A 66 -7.32 7.08 -7.63
CA ASP A 66 -6.22 7.86 -7.04
C ASP A 66 -4.91 7.09 -7.02
N ILE A 67 -4.27 7.00 -8.19
CA ILE A 67 -3.00 6.30 -8.39
C ILE A 67 -2.03 7.17 -9.19
N LEU A 68 -0.73 7.01 -8.93
CA LEU A 68 0.30 7.66 -9.73
C LEU A 68 0.22 7.25 -11.20
N GLN A 69 0.25 8.23 -12.09
CA GLN A 69 0.29 8.06 -13.53
C GLN A 69 1.68 7.61 -13.98
N GLU A 70 1.77 7.04 -15.19
CA GLU A 70 3.05 6.54 -15.73
C GLU A 70 4.14 7.60 -15.73
N ASN A 71 3.83 8.81 -16.22
CA ASN A 71 4.77 9.92 -16.28
C ASN A 71 5.23 10.38 -14.89
N GLU A 72 4.37 10.29 -13.87
CA GLU A 72 4.72 10.61 -12.49
C GLU A 72 5.64 9.54 -11.92
N MET A 73 5.30 8.26 -12.07
CA MET A 73 6.15 7.14 -11.64
C MET A 73 7.55 7.21 -12.28
N ARG A 74 7.64 7.49 -13.58
CA ARG A 74 8.92 7.59 -14.30
C ARG A 74 9.77 8.81 -13.91
N LYS A 75 9.17 9.85 -13.32
CA LYS A 75 9.86 11.05 -12.86
C LYS A 75 10.39 10.95 -11.43
N LEU A 76 9.88 10.01 -10.64
CA LEU A 76 10.32 9.82 -9.26
C LEU A 76 11.77 9.35 -9.21
N ASN A 77 12.51 9.89 -8.24
CA ASN A 77 13.82 9.39 -7.88
C ASN A 77 13.68 8.25 -6.85
N PRO A 78 14.22 7.04 -7.11
CA PRO A 78 14.20 5.94 -6.16
C PRO A 78 14.74 6.30 -4.77
N ASP A 79 15.72 7.21 -4.68
CA ASP A 79 16.28 7.64 -3.40
C ASP A 79 15.28 8.43 -2.55
N ASP A 80 14.36 9.17 -3.17
CA ASP A 80 13.30 9.88 -2.46
C ASP A 80 12.34 8.88 -1.80
N LEU A 81 12.04 7.76 -2.49
CA LEU A 81 11.24 6.68 -1.94
C LEU A 81 11.94 6.01 -0.75
N MET A 82 13.25 5.83 -0.81
CA MET A 82 14.01 5.32 0.33
C MET A 82 14.04 6.32 1.49
N GLY A 83 14.04 7.62 1.19
CA GLY A 83 13.84 8.66 2.17
C GLY A 83 12.53 8.50 2.93
N LEU A 84 11.43 8.21 2.23
CA LEU A 84 10.13 7.93 2.86
C LEU A 84 10.18 6.69 3.75
N ILE A 85 10.82 5.60 3.31
CA ILE A 85 10.95 4.37 4.12
C ILE A 85 11.74 4.66 5.41
N LYS A 86 12.85 5.39 5.32
CA LYS A 86 13.66 5.78 6.48
C LYS A 86 12.87 6.66 7.45
N ASP A 87 11.98 7.50 6.92
CA ASP A 87 11.15 8.39 7.71
C ASP A 87 10.03 7.67 8.48
N LEU A 88 9.66 6.44 8.10
CA LEU A 88 8.58 5.68 8.76
C LEU A 88 8.80 5.51 10.27
N GLY A 89 10.04 5.26 10.69
CA GLY A 89 10.39 5.11 12.11
C GLY A 89 10.22 6.39 12.93
N SER A 90 10.03 7.54 12.28
CA SER A 90 9.84 8.82 12.96
C SER A 90 8.39 9.11 13.38
N TYR A 91 7.42 8.34 12.90
CA TYR A 91 6.01 8.51 13.23
C TYR A 91 5.63 7.75 14.49
N LYS A 92 4.57 8.19 15.18
CA LYS A 92 3.93 7.41 16.25
C LYS A 92 3.38 6.11 15.67
N HIS A 93 3.80 4.98 16.23
CA HIS A 93 3.37 3.66 15.80
C HIS A 93 3.38 2.66 16.97
N SER A 94 2.91 1.44 16.71
CA SER A 94 2.82 0.37 17.69
C SER A 94 3.57 -0.87 17.21
N ILE A 95 4.22 -1.58 18.13
CA ILE A 95 4.94 -2.81 17.85
C ILE A 95 4.16 -3.97 18.47
N PHE A 96 3.76 -4.92 17.63
CA PHE A 96 3.07 -6.12 18.06
C PHE A 96 4.07 -7.27 18.14
N TYR A 97 4.34 -7.76 19.35
CA TYR A 97 5.29 -8.83 19.59
C TYR A 97 4.58 -10.14 19.94
N TYR A 98 4.98 -11.22 19.26
CA TYR A 98 4.54 -12.58 19.53
C TYR A 98 5.78 -13.47 19.67
N GLY A 99 6.03 -14.00 20.86
CA GLY A 99 7.17 -14.89 21.09
C GLY A 99 7.25 -15.41 22.52
N ASN A 100 8.30 -16.19 22.78
CA ASN A 100 8.45 -16.92 24.04
C ASN A 100 9.12 -16.09 25.15
N SER A 101 9.81 -15.00 24.82
CA SER A 101 10.35 -14.06 25.83
C SER A 101 9.23 -13.34 26.55
N GLY A 102 9.43 -13.08 27.85
CA GLY A 102 8.52 -12.25 28.64
C GLY A 102 8.46 -10.81 28.11
N MET A 103 7.38 -10.09 28.44
CA MET A 103 7.13 -8.76 27.90
C MET A 103 8.25 -7.77 28.23
N ASP A 104 8.73 -7.75 29.48
CA ASP A 104 9.82 -6.85 29.92
C ASP A 104 11.14 -7.10 29.18
N GLU A 105 11.46 -8.37 28.89
CA GLU A 105 12.66 -8.75 28.13
C GLU A 105 12.52 -8.29 26.68
N ALA A 106 11.35 -8.52 26.06
CA ALA A 106 11.07 -8.10 24.70
C ALA A 106 11.11 -6.57 24.57
N GLU A 107 10.52 -5.84 25.51
CA GLU A 107 10.54 -4.38 25.56
C GLU A 107 11.97 -3.84 25.67
N THR A 108 12.78 -4.42 26.56
CA THR A 108 14.19 -4.04 26.72
C THR A 108 14.99 -4.24 25.42
N ILE A 109 14.76 -5.35 24.71
CA ILE A 109 15.43 -5.63 23.45
C ILE A 109 14.93 -4.67 22.37
N ILE A 110 13.62 -4.51 22.21
CA ILE A 110 13.04 -3.67 21.17
C ILE A 110 13.47 -2.22 21.35
N THR A 111 13.37 -1.65 22.55
CA THR A 111 13.76 -0.26 22.84
C THR A 111 15.26 -0.01 22.66
N LYS A 112 16.11 -1.05 22.77
CA LYS A 112 17.53 -0.94 22.48
C LYS A 112 17.83 -0.73 20.99
N TYR A 113 17.08 -1.37 20.10
CA TYR A 113 17.33 -1.34 18.66
C TYR A 113 16.44 -0.31 17.94
N HIS A 114 15.17 -0.22 18.32
CA HIS A 114 14.18 0.65 17.70
C HIS A 114 14.15 2.02 18.40
N ILE A 115 14.97 2.95 17.91
CA ILE A 115 15.11 4.28 18.49
C ILE A 115 14.15 5.26 17.82
N LEU A 116 13.16 5.72 18.57
CA LEU A 116 12.27 6.80 18.15
C LEU A 116 12.91 8.18 18.38
N PRO A 117 12.62 9.17 17.54
CA PRO A 117 13.00 10.56 17.83
C PRO A 117 12.31 11.05 19.11
N ALA A 118 12.95 12.02 19.80
CA ALA A 118 12.42 12.59 21.05
C ALA A 118 11.00 13.18 20.91
N THR A 119 10.61 13.57 19.70
CA THR A 119 9.25 14.02 19.39
C THR A 119 8.79 13.34 18.11
N PRO A 120 8.11 12.17 18.21
CA PRO A 120 7.61 11.46 17.04
C PRO A 120 6.51 12.23 16.32
N LYS A 121 6.51 12.15 14.99
CA LYS A 121 5.51 12.76 14.11
C LYS A 121 4.14 12.12 14.31
N ASP A 122 3.09 12.91 14.23
CA ASP A 122 1.73 12.38 14.12
C ASP A 122 1.50 11.75 12.74
N LEU A 123 0.65 10.73 12.69
CA LEU A 123 0.26 10.11 11.43
C LEU A 123 -0.42 11.15 10.53
N PRO A 124 -0.03 11.23 9.25
CA PRO A 124 -0.68 12.14 8.32
C PRO A 124 -2.15 11.76 8.15
N LYS A 125 -3.02 12.76 8.02
CA LYS A 125 -4.44 12.51 7.75
C LYS A 125 -4.57 11.91 6.35
N GLY A 126 -5.11 10.70 6.27
CA GLY A 126 -5.40 10.05 4.99
C GLY A 126 -6.49 10.77 4.20
N THR A 127 -6.47 10.61 2.88
CA THR A 127 -7.54 11.09 2.00
C THR A 127 -8.83 10.32 2.28
N GLU A 128 -9.92 11.05 2.48
CA GLU A 128 -11.25 10.47 2.66
C GLU A 128 -11.95 10.32 1.30
N TYR A 129 -12.49 9.13 1.04
CA TYR A 129 -13.26 8.82 -0.16
C TYR A 129 -14.71 8.55 0.24
N PRO A 130 -15.61 9.53 0.12
CA PRO A 130 -17.00 9.34 0.51
C PRO A 130 -17.67 8.33 -0.41
N GLU A 131 -18.42 7.41 0.18
CA GLU A 131 -19.24 6.48 -0.59
C GLU A 131 -20.41 7.23 -1.24
N SER A 132 -20.72 6.87 -2.48
CA SER A 132 -21.87 7.40 -3.22
C SER A 132 -23.16 7.11 -2.47
N ASN A 133 -23.96 8.15 -2.21
CA ASN A 133 -25.29 7.97 -1.62
C ASN A 133 -26.29 7.62 -2.73
N PHE A 134 -26.73 6.36 -2.77
CA PHE A 134 -27.70 5.90 -3.75
C PHE A 134 -29.12 6.13 -3.25
N ALA A 135 -29.79 7.16 -3.78
CA ALA A 135 -31.20 7.43 -3.48
C ALA A 135 -32.17 6.35 -4.01
N SER A 136 -31.70 5.50 -4.94
CA SER A 136 -32.44 4.38 -5.51
C SER A 136 -31.47 3.31 -6.02
N LYS A 137 -31.95 2.08 -6.24
CA LYS A 137 -31.15 0.99 -6.84
C LYS A 137 -30.58 1.41 -8.20
N GLN A 138 -29.29 1.22 -8.40
CA GLN A 138 -28.59 1.51 -9.66
C GLN A 138 -27.86 0.26 -10.15
N VAL A 139 -27.91 0.02 -11.47
CA VAL A 139 -27.18 -1.06 -12.14
C VAL A 139 -26.15 -0.41 -13.05
N PHE A 140 -24.89 -0.77 -12.85
CA PHE A 140 -23.81 -0.30 -13.70
C PHE A 140 -23.48 -1.35 -14.75
N PHE A 141 -23.23 -0.90 -15.97
CA PHE A 141 -22.89 -1.75 -17.10
C PHE A 141 -21.71 -1.13 -17.86
N VAL A 142 -20.76 -1.97 -18.23
CA VAL A 142 -19.63 -1.60 -19.09
C VAL A 142 -19.72 -2.48 -20.33
N ASP A 143 -19.81 -1.83 -21.49
CA ASP A 143 -19.73 -2.50 -22.77
C ASP A 143 -18.27 -2.89 -23.02
N TYR A 144 -17.98 -4.18 -22.94
CA TYR A 144 -16.66 -4.76 -23.15
C TYR A 144 -16.83 -5.98 -24.06
N ASP A 145 -16.00 -6.06 -25.11
CA ASP A 145 -16.13 -7.08 -26.17
C ASP A 145 -15.96 -8.49 -25.57
N MET A 146 -17.09 -9.17 -25.36
CA MET A 146 -17.20 -10.46 -24.70
C MET A 146 -18.34 -11.27 -25.28
N VAL A 147 -18.16 -12.59 -25.30
CA VAL A 147 -19.17 -13.56 -25.78
C VAL A 147 -20.42 -13.63 -24.86
N GLN A 148 -20.37 -13.04 -23.66
CA GLN A 148 -21.48 -12.95 -22.69
C GLN A 148 -21.36 -11.70 -21.81
N VAL A 149 -22.51 -11.08 -21.53
CA VAL A 149 -22.64 -9.87 -20.71
C VAL A 149 -22.82 -10.24 -19.22
N ASN A 150 -22.07 -9.57 -18.34
CA ASN A 150 -22.17 -9.71 -16.88
C ASN A 150 -22.50 -8.35 -16.22
N PHE A 151 -23.26 -8.36 -15.12
CA PHE A 151 -23.72 -7.16 -14.40
C PHE A 151 -23.28 -7.18 -12.92
N SER A 152 -23.03 -6.00 -12.34
CA SER A 152 -22.88 -5.81 -10.90
C SER A 152 -23.87 -4.77 -10.38
N GLY A 153 -24.51 -5.06 -9.24
CA GLY A 153 -25.52 -4.20 -8.61
C GLY A 153 -25.10 -3.75 -7.22
N CYS A 154 -25.43 -2.52 -6.85
CA CYS A 154 -25.39 -2.04 -5.47
C CYS A 154 -26.82 -2.03 -4.91
N GLY A 155 -27.02 -2.71 -3.78
CA GLY A 155 -28.30 -2.84 -3.07
C GLY A 155 -28.34 -2.00 -1.81
#